data_AF-A0A5B0SCU4-F1
#
_entry.id   AF-A0A5B0SCU4-F1
#
_cell.length_a   1.000
_cell.length_b   1.000
_cell.length_c   1.000
_cell.angle_alpha   90.00
_cell.angle_beta   90.00
_cell.angle_gamma   90.00
#
_symmetry.space_group_name_H-M   'P 1'
#
loop_
_entity.id
_entity.type
_entity.pdbx_description
1 polymer ?
#
loop_
_entity_poly.entity_id
_entity_poly.type
_entity_poly.pdbx_seq_one_letter_code
_entity_poly.pdbx_strand_id
1 'polypeptide(L)'
;MLLTWWRPMAAYGSFDQPTYQIDITPFLPLLTDSKPHNFTLTVEGQGENRSINSKWFLSGNIAMALDTSGERTTGEMIGYRTDPTINIAGGICGGSVCTITNASRKLFIESYLVTGSKTKKKVSFKQDFAYQNKQIIAADGSSQEVTQLSTGSSGSKTDSVATFSDDFSFPLMVKLQNGPAGLKGDINLTYNRKLKPALRGLATSIQTTQTATGTLELADQNRASGGLGQTGQVFFYTDERGSSFSRDLMIKNVTEILKDVQSGSLSISVFQNSS
;
A
#
# COMPACT_ATOMS: atom_id res chain seq x y z
N MET A 1 3.11 27.88 -6.88
CA MET A 1 3.31 27.25 -8.20
C MET A 1 3.89 25.86 -7.94
N LEU A 2 3.28 24.80 -8.47
CA LEU A 2 3.63 23.42 -8.10
C LEU A 2 4.73 22.86 -9.03
N LEU A 3 5.79 22.31 -8.45
CA LEU A 3 6.71 21.42 -9.15
C LEU A 3 5.91 20.23 -9.71
N THR A 4 5.99 19.98 -11.01
CA THR A 4 5.18 18.93 -11.65
C THR A 4 5.90 17.59 -11.56
N TRP A 5 5.63 16.80 -10.52
CA TRP A 5 6.22 15.46 -10.37
C TRP A 5 5.40 14.34 -11.03
N TRP A 6 4.20 14.64 -11.49
CA TRP A 6 3.28 13.74 -12.21
C TRP A 6 3.21 14.03 -13.73
N ARG A 7 4.06 14.94 -14.22
CA ARG A 7 4.25 15.22 -15.65
C ARG A 7 5.74 15.08 -15.97
N PRO A 8 6.14 14.37 -17.03
CA PRO A 8 5.31 13.77 -18.10
C PRO A 8 4.40 12.61 -17.71
N MET A 9 4.71 11.86 -16.65
CA MET A 9 4.07 10.57 -16.39
C MET A 9 3.63 10.43 -14.94
N ALA A 10 2.41 9.92 -14.75
CA ALA A 10 1.98 9.45 -13.45
C ALA A 10 2.61 8.09 -13.14
N ALA A 11 2.82 7.79 -11.85
CA ALA A 11 3.31 6.48 -11.44
C ALA A 11 2.28 5.38 -11.79
N TYR A 12 2.74 4.20 -12.24
CA TYR A 12 1.92 2.98 -12.19
C TYR A 12 1.30 2.81 -10.79
N GLY A 13 -0.02 2.58 -10.76
CA GLY A 13 -0.78 2.47 -9.52
C GLY A 13 -1.22 3.81 -8.89
N SER A 14 -0.90 4.97 -9.47
CA SER A 14 -1.33 6.28 -8.94
C SER A 14 -2.85 6.47 -8.83
N PHE A 15 -3.62 5.77 -9.67
CA PHE A 15 -5.08 5.75 -9.64
C PHE A 15 -5.64 4.47 -9.00
N ASP A 16 -4.78 3.57 -8.55
CA ASP A 16 -5.16 2.33 -7.87
C ASP A 16 -4.95 2.52 -6.37
N GLN A 17 -6.04 2.81 -5.65
CA GLN A 17 -5.97 2.89 -4.19
C GLN A 17 -5.81 1.48 -3.61
N PRO A 18 -4.80 1.22 -2.75
CA PRO A 18 -4.61 -0.08 -2.15
C PRO A 18 -5.88 -0.54 -1.42
N THR A 19 -6.45 -1.65 -1.88
CA THR A 19 -7.51 -2.35 -1.15
C THR A 19 -6.87 -3.24 -0.10
N TYR A 20 -7.13 -2.94 1.17
CA TYR A 20 -6.75 -3.80 2.30
C TYR A 20 -7.77 -4.91 2.47
N GLN A 21 -7.30 -6.16 2.51
CA GLN A 21 -8.14 -7.32 2.78
C GLN A 21 -7.97 -7.77 4.23
N ILE A 22 -9.08 -7.96 4.92
CA ILE A 22 -9.14 -8.54 6.26
C ILE A 22 -9.96 -9.82 6.14
N ASP A 23 -9.36 -10.95 6.51
CA ASP A 23 -10.10 -12.20 6.56
C ASP A 23 -10.89 -12.27 7.87
N ILE A 24 -12.20 -12.14 7.75
CA ILE A 24 -13.13 -12.18 8.88
C ILE A 24 -13.53 -13.61 9.27
N THR A 25 -13.08 -14.64 8.55
CA THR A 25 -13.42 -16.06 8.82
C THR A 25 -13.11 -16.49 10.26
N PRO A 26 -11.97 -16.10 10.88
CA PRO A 26 -11.73 -16.42 12.28
C PRO A 26 -12.69 -15.71 13.27
N PHE A 27 -13.41 -14.67 12.86
CA PHE A 27 -14.41 -14.01 13.69
C PHE A 27 -15.79 -14.69 13.65
N LEU A 28 -15.99 -15.67 12.77
CA LEU A 28 -17.29 -16.34 12.60
C LEU A 28 -17.94 -16.85 13.90
N PRO A 29 -17.22 -17.37 14.92
CA PRO A 29 -17.85 -17.76 16.19
C PRO A 29 -18.63 -16.63 16.87
N LEU A 30 -18.27 -15.37 16.62
CA LEU A 30 -18.93 -14.18 17.17
C LEU A 30 -20.00 -13.61 16.22
N LEU A 31 -19.99 -14.02 14.94
CA LEU A 31 -20.81 -13.45 13.88
C LEU A 31 -21.98 -14.37 13.45
N THR A 32 -22.04 -15.59 13.99
CA THR A 32 -23.07 -16.59 13.66
C THR A 32 -24.05 -16.83 14.81
N ASP A 33 -24.29 -15.81 15.64
CA ASP A 33 -25.16 -15.89 16.82
C ASP A 33 -26.64 -15.56 16.55
N SER A 34 -27.00 -15.34 15.28
CA SER A 34 -28.32 -14.87 14.83
C SER A 34 -28.74 -13.49 15.36
N LYS A 35 -27.79 -12.65 15.75
CA LYS A 35 -28.06 -11.25 16.07
C LYS A 35 -27.57 -10.32 14.95
N PRO A 36 -28.07 -9.08 14.90
CA PRO A 36 -27.50 -8.06 14.04
C PRO A 36 -26.06 -7.73 14.44
N HIS A 37 -25.19 -7.51 13.45
CA HIS A 37 -23.81 -7.08 13.65
C HIS A 37 -23.51 -5.82 12.82
N ASN A 38 -22.70 -4.93 13.38
CA ASN A 38 -22.24 -3.72 12.71
C ASN A 38 -20.76 -3.84 12.37
N PHE A 39 -20.41 -3.55 11.12
CA PHE A 39 -19.03 -3.38 10.68
C PHE A 39 -18.78 -1.89 10.45
N THR A 40 -17.80 -1.33 11.17
CA THR A 40 -17.48 0.09 11.11
C THR A 40 -16.04 0.28 10.64
N LEU A 41 -15.86 1.16 9.67
CA LEU A 41 -14.55 1.64 9.23
C LEU A 41 -14.29 2.99 9.90
N THR A 42 -13.19 3.09 10.62
CA THR A 42 -12.79 4.32 11.32
C THR A 42 -11.36 4.64 10.94
N VAL A 43 -11.08 5.92 10.70
CA VAL A 43 -9.71 6.44 10.63
C VAL A 43 -9.38 7.03 11.97
N GLU A 44 -8.26 6.57 12.53
CA GLU A 44 -7.73 7.06 13.81
C GLU A 44 -6.50 7.89 13.52
N GLY A 45 -6.49 9.13 14.01
CA GLY A 45 -5.43 10.09 13.72
C GLY A 45 -4.32 10.09 14.75
N GLN A 46 -3.26 10.81 14.43
CA GLN A 46 -2.07 10.96 15.24
C GLN A 46 -2.05 12.21 16.12
N GLY A 47 -3.10 13.05 16.09
CA GLY A 47 -3.20 14.26 16.91
C GLY A 47 -3.80 14.02 18.30
N GLU A 48 -3.96 15.08 19.09
CA GLU A 48 -4.60 15.01 20.41
C GLU A 48 -5.96 14.31 20.33
N ASN A 49 -6.24 13.39 21.26
CA ASN A 49 -7.46 12.57 21.28
C ASN A 49 -7.74 11.81 19.97
N ARG A 50 -6.69 11.42 19.23
CA ARG A 50 -6.79 10.74 17.92
C ARG A 50 -7.45 11.57 16.82
N SER A 51 -7.35 12.90 16.91
CA SER A 51 -7.92 13.81 15.93
C SER A 51 -7.44 13.50 14.51
N ILE A 52 -8.36 13.47 13.55
CA ILE A 52 -8.09 13.29 12.13
C ILE A 52 -8.35 14.59 11.35
N ASN A 53 -7.69 14.73 10.21
CA ASN A 53 -8.06 15.76 9.23
C ASN A 53 -9.49 15.54 8.72
N SER A 54 -10.17 16.63 8.37
CA SER A 54 -11.52 16.57 7.84
C SER A 54 -11.54 15.87 6.47
N LYS A 55 -12.47 14.92 6.31
CA LYS A 55 -12.82 14.19 5.06
C LYS A 55 -11.92 13.01 4.71
N TRP A 56 -12.42 11.80 4.98
CA TRP A 56 -11.88 10.53 4.49
C TRP A 56 -12.94 9.82 3.65
N PHE A 57 -12.56 9.37 2.46
CA PHE A 57 -13.41 8.53 1.64
C PHE A 57 -13.11 7.07 1.98
N LEU A 58 -14.09 6.40 2.58
CA LEU A 58 -13.99 4.99 2.95
C LEU A 58 -15.10 4.24 2.23
N SER A 59 -14.75 3.13 1.61
CA SER A 59 -15.69 2.15 1.09
C SER A 59 -15.21 0.76 1.51
N GLY A 60 -16.14 -0.17 1.59
CA GLY A 60 -15.84 -1.54 1.94
C GLY A 60 -16.96 -2.46 1.47
N ASN A 61 -16.59 -3.70 1.20
CA ASN A 61 -17.52 -4.77 0.89
C ASN A 61 -17.16 -5.99 1.74
N ILE A 62 -18.18 -6.79 2.07
CA ILE A 62 -18.00 -8.06 2.75
C ILE A 62 -18.39 -9.16 1.76
N ALA A 63 -17.48 -10.09 1.52
CA ALA A 63 -17.75 -11.30 0.75
C ALA A 63 -17.85 -12.48 1.72
N MET A 64 -18.86 -13.33 1.53
CA MET A 64 -19.08 -14.52 2.34
C MET A 64 -19.53 -15.69 1.47
N ALA A 65 -19.15 -16.89 1.88
CA ALA A 65 -19.63 -18.13 1.28
C ALA A 65 -20.46 -18.89 2.31
N LEU A 66 -21.62 -19.39 1.88
CA LEU A 66 -22.49 -20.21 2.73
C LEU A 66 -22.12 -21.69 2.59
N ASP A 67 -22.28 -22.44 3.68
CA ASP A 67 -22.17 -23.90 3.65
C ASP A 67 -23.37 -24.48 2.89
N THR A 68 -23.14 -25.52 2.09
CA THR A 68 -24.16 -26.13 1.22
C THR A 68 -25.32 -26.78 1.99
N SER A 69 -25.12 -27.13 3.25
CA SER A 69 -26.17 -27.69 4.11
C SER A 69 -27.22 -26.67 4.53
N GLY A 70 -26.91 -25.36 4.47
CA GLY A 70 -27.74 -24.30 5.06
C GLY A 70 -27.73 -24.26 6.59
N GLU A 71 -27.07 -25.22 7.24
CA GLU A 71 -26.95 -25.27 8.70
C GLU A 71 -25.95 -24.22 9.21
N ARG A 72 -26.19 -23.78 10.45
CA ARG A 72 -25.37 -22.74 11.09
C ARG A 72 -23.92 -23.21 11.28
N THR A 73 -22.97 -22.39 10.83
CA THR A 73 -21.56 -22.49 11.24
C THR A 73 -21.41 -22.08 12.71
N THR A 74 -20.79 -22.93 13.51
CA THR A 74 -20.50 -22.68 14.94
C THR A 74 -18.99 -22.74 15.18
N GLY A 75 -18.54 -22.44 16.39
CA GLY A 75 -17.12 -22.51 16.71
C GLY A 75 -16.76 -21.82 18.00
N GLU A 76 -15.46 -21.69 18.22
CA GLU A 76 -14.86 -21.03 19.37
C GLU A 76 -13.64 -20.23 18.91
N MET A 77 -13.52 -18.99 19.37
CA MET A 77 -12.31 -18.20 19.22
C MET A 77 -11.30 -18.59 20.29
N ILE A 78 -10.12 -19.05 19.88
CA ILE A 78 -9.09 -19.56 20.79
C ILE A 78 -7.91 -18.61 20.93
N GLY A 79 -7.81 -17.60 20.07
CA GLY A 79 -6.77 -16.59 20.15
C GLY A 79 -7.21 -15.27 19.53
N TYR A 80 -6.97 -14.19 20.26
CA TYR A 80 -7.07 -12.83 19.76
C TYR A 80 -5.96 -11.99 20.39
N ARG A 81 -5.14 -11.33 19.57
CA ARG A 81 -4.06 -10.44 20.02
C ARG A 81 -3.93 -9.27 19.07
N THR A 82 -3.80 -8.07 19.61
CA THR A 82 -3.44 -6.89 18.84
C THR A 82 -2.48 -6.02 19.63
N ASP A 83 -1.54 -5.41 18.94
CA ASP A 83 -0.50 -4.56 19.52
C ASP A 83 -0.24 -3.37 18.60
N PRO A 84 -1.05 -2.30 18.69
CA PRO A 84 -0.84 -1.06 17.97
C PRO A 84 0.07 -0.11 18.76
N THR A 85 1.11 0.39 18.10
CA THR A 85 2.05 1.38 18.68
C THR A 85 2.16 2.58 17.77
N ILE A 86 2.24 3.78 18.35
CA ILE A 86 2.60 5.00 17.63
C ILE A 86 3.58 5.81 18.49
N ASN A 87 4.69 6.20 17.89
CA ASN A 87 5.74 6.99 18.51
C ASN A 87 6.07 8.15 17.60
N ILE A 88 5.95 9.37 18.12
CA ILE A 88 6.19 10.60 17.38
C ILE A 88 7.19 11.42 18.19
N ALA A 89 8.24 11.88 17.52
CA ALA A 89 9.23 12.78 18.08
C ALA A 89 9.48 13.91 17.10
N GLY A 90 9.72 15.11 17.63
CA GLY A 90 10.07 16.27 16.82
C GLY A 90 10.85 17.28 17.63
N GLY A 91 11.69 18.06 16.95
CA GLY A 91 12.48 19.10 17.60
C GLY A 91 13.45 19.79 16.65
N ILE A 92 14.16 20.79 17.20
CA ILE A 92 15.21 21.49 16.48
C ILE A 92 16.44 20.58 16.39
N CYS A 93 17.00 20.45 15.19
CA CYS A 93 18.17 19.63 14.88
C CYS A 93 19.19 20.47 14.08
N GLY A 94 20.02 21.22 14.81
CA GLY A 94 20.90 22.21 14.18
C GLY A 94 20.09 23.37 13.58
N GLY A 95 20.32 23.69 12.31
CA GLY A 95 19.58 24.74 11.57
C GLY A 95 18.22 24.31 11.02
N SER A 96 17.68 23.17 11.46
CA SER A 96 16.48 22.54 10.90
C SER A 96 15.51 22.08 11.98
N VAL A 97 14.28 21.77 11.58
CA VAL A 97 13.29 21.04 12.36
C VAL A 97 13.26 19.60 11.85
N CYS A 98 13.47 18.65 12.75
CA CYS A 98 13.41 17.22 12.44
C CYS A 98 12.17 16.61 13.08
N THR A 99 11.47 15.75 12.35
CA THR A 99 10.38 14.93 12.88
C THR A 99 10.59 13.46 12.53
N ILE A 100 10.19 12.59 13.44
CA ILE A 100 10.22 11.14 13.26
C ILE A 100 8.88 10.59 13.74
N THR A 101 8.24 9.78 12.90
CA THR A 101 7.03 9.04 13.24
C THR A 101 7.29 7.57 12.97
N ASN A 102 7.11 6.74 13.99
CA ASN A 102 7.13 5.29 13.88
C ASN A 102 5.79 4.75 14.36
N ALA A 103 5.11 3.96 13.53
CA ALA A 103 3.90 3.26 13.91
C ALA A 103 4.00 1.79 13.54
N SER A 104 3.36 0.93 14.33
CA SER A 104 3.25 -0.48 14.00
C SER A 104 1.92 -1.03 14.50
N ARG A 105 1.43 -2.08 13.85
CA ARG A 105 0.23 -2.78 14.28
C ARG A 105 0.35 -4.25 13.96
N LYS A 106 0.23 -5.07 15.00
CA LYS A 106 0.04 -6.51 14.87
C LYS A 106 -1.40 -6.89 15.17
N LEU A 107 -1.92 -7.86 14.44
CA LEU A 107 -3.21 -8.47 14.67
C LEU A 107 -3.11 -9.98 14.42
N PHE A 108 -3.61 -10.76 15.36
CA PHE A 108 -3.71 -12.20 15.26
C PHE A 108 -5.07 -12.66 15.79
N ILE A 109 -5.77 -13.46 15.00
CA ILE A 109 -6.99 -14.14 15.40
C ILE A 109 -6.88 -15.61 15.00
N GLU A 110 -7.34 -16.50 15.87
CA GLU A 110 -7.40 -17.93 15.62
C GLU A 110 -8.66 -18.52 16.23
N SER A 111 -9.31 -19.42 15.49
CA SER A 111 -10.58 -20.03 15.89
C SER A 111 -10.70 -21.48 15.40
N TYR A 112 -11.43 -22.30 16.15
CA TYR A 112 -11.99 -23.55 15.66
C TYR A 112 -13.40 -23.29 15.13
N LEU A 113 -13.70 -23.78 13.94
CA LEU A 113 -15.02 -23.72 13.32
C LEU A 113 -15.57 -25.13 13.12
N VAL A 114 -16.88 -25.26 13.22
CA VAL A 114 -17.67 -26.40 12.76
C VAL A 114 -18.67 -25.85 11.75
N THR A 115 -18.47 -26.17 10.47
CA THR A 115 -19.37 -25.70 9.41
C THR A 115 -20.73 -26.39 9.50
N GLY A 116 -21.72 -25.90 8.75
CA GLY A 116 -23.04 -26.51 8.67
C GLY A 116 -22.99 -28.00 8.32
N SER A 117 -22.13 -28.36 7.35
CA SER A 117 -21.82 -29.75 6.95
C SER A 117 -21.00 -30.53 7.99
N LYS A 118 -20.94 -30.09 9.25
CA LYS A 118 -20.23 -30.70 10.39
C LYS A 118 -18.73 -30.88 10.20
N THR A 119 -18.13 -30.14 9.26
CA THR A 119 -16.68 -30.18 9.04
C THR A 119 -15.97 -29.28 10.04
N LYS A 120 -14.97 -29.83 10.74
CA LYS A 120 -14.13 -29.07 11.67
C LYS A 120 -12.98 -28.41 10.92
N LYS A 121 -12.74 -27.12 11.19
CA LYS A 121 -11.68 -26.33 10.58
C LYS A 121 -10.94 -25.53 11.64
N LYS A 122 -9.62 -25.44 11.53
CA LYS A 122 -8.82 -24.48 12.29
C LYS A 122 -8.46 -23.32 11.39
N VAL A 123 -8.90 -22.11 11.71
CA VAL A 123 -8.69 -20.91 10.89
C VAL A 123 -7.91 -19.84 11.65
N SER A 124 -7.09 -19.08 10.94
CA SER A 124 -6.35 -17.96 11.53
C SER A 124 -6.12 -16.84 10.53
N PHE A 125 -6.07 -15.60 11.03
CA PHE A 125 -5.66 -14.41 10.28
C PHE A 125 -4.53 -13.70 11.04
N LYS A 126 -3.49 -13.29 10.32
CA LYS A 126 -2.36 -12.52 10.84
C LYS A 126 -2.16 -11.26 10.02
N GLN A 127 -1.79 -10.18 10.68
CA GLN A 127 -1.35 -8.94 10.07
C GLN A 127 -0.21 -8.34 10.89
N ASP A 128 0.82 -7.85 10.20
CA ASP A 128 1.98 -7.17 10.77
C ASP A 128 2.35 -5.99 9.87
N PHE A 129 1.99 -4.77 10.30
CA PHE A 129 2.19 -3.52 9.56
C PHE A 129 3.16 -2.63 10.31
N ALA A 130 4.03 -1.94 9.56
CA ALA A 130 4.94 -0.94 10.09
C ALA A 130 4.99 0.29 9.19
N TYR A 131 5.17 1.45 9.82
CA TYR A 131 5.31 2.74 9.18
C TYR A 131 6.44 3.50 9.84
N GLN A 132 7.32 4.07 9.03
CA GLN A 132 8.38 4.95 9.46
C GLN A 132 8.38 6.19 8.58
N ASN A 133 8.52 7.36 9.19
CA ASN A 133 8.65 8.62 8.49
C ASN A 133 9.68 9.48 9.22
N LYS A 134 10.59 10.07 8.46
CA LYS A 134 11.55 11.05 8.94
C LYS A 134 11.45 12.26 8.03
N GLN A 135 11.28 13.45 8.61
CA GLN A 135 11.32 14.70 7.89
C GLN A 135 12.39 15.61 8.46
N ILE A 136 13.04 16.36 7.58
CA ILE A 136 13.99 17.41 7.94
C ILE A 136 13.57 18.63 7.14
N ILE A 137 13.25 19.72 7.82
CA ILE A 137 12.81 20.98 7.22
C ILE A 137 13.77 22.06 7.69
N ALA A 138 14.43 22.78 6.79
CA ALA A 138 15.28 23.90 7.19
C ALA A 138 14.45 24.97 7.93
N ALA A 139 15.02 25.59 8.96
CA ALA A 139 14.27 26.54 9.80
C ALA A 139 13.79 27.78 9.02
N ASP A 140 14.48 28.13 7.93
CA ASP A 140 14.12 29.19 6.99
C ASP A 140 13.17 28.72 5.87
N GLY A 141 12.76 27.44 5.87
CA GLY A 141 11.91 26.83 4.84
C GLY A 141 12.58 26.64 3.49
N SER A 142 13.90 26.83 3.38
CA SER A 142 14.66 26.69 2.12
C SER A 142 14.75 25.26 1.61
N SER A 143 14.57 24.27 2.46
CA SER A 143 14.59 22.86 2.05
C SER A 143 13.73 21.96 2.91
N GLN A 144 13.27 20.88 2.30
CA GLN A 144 12.57 19.79 2.97
C GLN A 144 13.04 18.45 2.42
N GLU A 145 13.39 17.53 3.31
CA GLU A 145 13.65 16.14 2.99
C GLU A 145 12.64 15.26 3.74
N VAL A 146 12.04 14.30 3.03
CA VAL A 146 11.16 13.28 3.59
C VAL A 146 11.70 11.92 3.20
N THR A 147 11.88 11.04 4.19
CA THR A 147 12.11 9.60 3.98
C THR A 147 11.00 8.84 4.69
N GLN A 148 10.28 8.02 3.96
CA GLN A 148 9.17 7.22 4.46
C GLN A 148 9.33 5.77 4.03
N LEU A 149 8.91 4.85 4.90
CA LEU A 149 8.80 3.43 4.60
C LEU A 149 7.51 2.90 5.22
N SER A 150 6.61 2.40 4.38
CA SER A 150 5.47 1.60 4.82
C SER A 150 5.72 0.15 4.42
N THR A 151 5.56 -0.79 5.34
CA THR A 151 5.60 -2.23 5.06
C THR A 151 4.40 -2.92 5.68
N GLY A 152 4.01 -4.03 5.08
CA GLY A 152 2.98 -4.86 5.67
C GLY A 152 2.96 -6.27 5.16
N SER A 153 2.59 -7.19 6.05
CA SER A 153 2.26 -8.58 5.73
C SER A 153 0.89 -8.88 6.32
N SER A 154 0.02 -9.49 5.52
CA SER A 154 -1.25 -10.07 5.98
C SER A 154 -1.39 -11.48 5.43
N GLY A 155 -2.03 -12.37 6.18
CA GLY A 155 -2.21 -13.74 5.70
C GLY A 155 -3.21 -14.54 6.50
N SER A 156 -3.86 -15.47 5.81
CA SER A 156 -4.83 -16.39 6.37
C SER A 156 -4.41 -17.82 6.21
N LYS A 157 -4.80 -18.66 7.17
CA LYS A 157 -4.63 -20.11 7.10
C LYS A 157 -5.91 -20.83 7.48
N THR A 158 -6.16 -21.94 6.78
CA THR A 158 -7.17 -22.94 7.12
C THR A 158 -6.48 -24.29 7.19
N ASP A 159 -6.59 -24.98 8.33
CA ASP A 159 -5.92 -26.26 8.62
C ASP A 159 -4.41 -26.22 8.29
N SER A 160 -3.75 -25.13 8.69
CA SER A 160 -2.34 -24.82 8.42
C SER A 160 -1.98 -24.50 6.96
N VAL A 161 -2.92 -24.59 6.02
CA VAL A 161 -2.72 -24.24 4.61
C VAL A 161 -2.99 -22.74 4.40
N ALA A 162 -2.04 -22.03 3.76
CA ALA A 162 -2.20 -20.61 3.45
C ALA A 162 -3.26 -20.38 2.36
N THR A 163 -4.34 -19.71 2.73
CA THR A 163 -5.46 -19.38 1.85
C THR A 163 -5.37 -17.98 1.28
N PHE A 164 -4.73 -17.06 1.97
CA PHE A 164 -4.51 -15.67 1.55
C PHE A 164 -3.12 -15.20 2.02
N SER A 165 -2.44 -14.39 1.23
CA SER A 165 -1.26 -13.64 1.65
C SER A 165 -1.14 -12.32 0.89
N ASP A 166 -0.74 -11.26 1.56
CA ASP A 166 -0.47 -9.95 0.95
C ASP A 166 0.74 -9.33 1.65
N ASP A 167 1.84 -9.20 0.92
CA ASP A 167 3.08 -8.59 1.39
C ASP A 167 3.38 -7.36 0.55
N PHE A 168 3.59 -6.21 1.19
CA PHE A 168 3.92 -4.97 0.49
C PHE A 168 5.05 -4.18 1.17
N SER A 169 5.72 -3.36 0.35
CA SER A 169 6.68 -2.36 0.78
C SER A 169 6.59 -1.12 -0.10
N PHE A 170 6.56 0.05 0.52
CA PHE A 170 6.43 1.35 -0.12
C PHE A 170 7.42 2.36 0.48
N PRO A 171 8.71 2.34 0.08
CA PRO A 171 9.63 3.41 0.39
C PRO A 171 9.35 4.64 -0.49
N LEU A 172 9.41 5.82 0.13
CA LEU A 172 9.26 7.11 -0.52
C LEU A 172 10.35 8.05 -0.01
N MET A 173 11.05 8.68 -0.94
CA MET A 173 11.96 9.78 -0.67
C MET A 173 11.51 11.00 -1.47
N VAL A 174 11.44 12.14 -0.79
CA VAL A 174 11.15 13.44 -1.39
C VAL A 174 12.23 14.41 -0.92
N LYS A 175 12.79 15.16 -1.86
CA LYS A 175 13.66 16.30 -1.57
C LYS A 175 13.13 17.52 -2.28
N LEU A 176 13.08 18.62 -1.54
CA LEU A 176 12.63 19.92 -2.00
C LEU A 176 13.66 20.95 -1.60
N GLN A 177 13.98 21.84 -2.54
CA GLN A 177 14.86 22.98 -2.33
C GLN A 177 14.21 24.20 -2.96
N ASN A 178 14.23 25.30 -2.23
CA ASN A 178 13.72 26.60 -2.62
C ASN A 178 14.84 27.63 -2.47
N GLY A 179 15.02 28.46 -3.48
CA GLY A 179 16.01 29.53 -3.48
C GLY A 179 15.60 30.69 -4.39
N PRO A 180 16.40 31.77 -4.43
CA PRO A 180 16.07 32.97 -5.20
C PRO A 180 15.91 32.72 -6.71
N ALA A 181 16.64 31.74 -7.24
CA ALA A 181 16.59 31.37 -8.66
C ALA A 181 15.45 30.39 -8.99
N GLY A 182 14.71 29.91 -7.97
CA GLY A 182 13.56 29.03 -8.13
C GLY A 182 13.58 27.78 -7.24
N LEU A 183 12.86 26.75 -7.68
CA LEU A 183 12.62 25.53 -6.91
C LEU A 183 13.20 24.31 -7.61
N LYS A 184 13.65 23.34 -6.81
CA LYS A 184 14.03 22.01 -7.26
C LYS A 184 13.36 20.96 -6.41
N GLY A 185 12.91 19.88 -7.03
CA GLY A 185 12.33 18.76 -6.33
C GLY A 185 12.75 17.44 -6.94
N ASP A 186 13.11 16.48 -6.09
CA ASP A 186 13.44 15.11 -6.46
C ASP A 186 12.51 14.15 -5.70
N ILE A 187 11.95 13.18 -6.41
CA ILE A 187 11.15 12.09 -5.86
C ILE A 187 11.76 10.76 -6.27
N ASN A 188 11.84 9.84 -5.32
CA ASN A 188 12.08 8.43 -5.56
C ASN A 188 11.05 7.64 -4.77
N LEU A 189 10.17 6.91 -5.47
CA LEU A 189 9.18 6.06 -4.86
C LEU A 189 9.28 4.66 -5.44
N THR A 190 9.18 3.65 -4.58
CA THR A 190 9.07 2.25 -4.99
C THR A 190 7.80 1.67 -4.41
N TYR A 191 7.12 0.81 -5.14
CA TYR A 191 6.04 -0.02 -4.63
C TYR A 191 6.27 -1.47 -5.03
N ASN A 192 6.41 -2.33 -4.03
CA ASN A 192 6.52 -3.77 -4.18
C ASN A 192 5.34 -4.42 -3.51
N ARG A 193 4.64 -5.33 -4.20
CA ARG A 193 3.54 -6.11 -3.63
C ARG A 193 3.56 -7.54 -4.16
N LYS A 194 3.38 -8.51 -3.28
CA LYS A 194 3.06 -9.90 -3.62
C LYS A 194 1.71 -10.25 -3.00
N LEU A 195 0.72 -10.46 -3.86
CA LEU A 195 -0.64 -10.75 -3.44
C LEU A 195 -1.02 -12.15 -3.90
N LYS A 196 -1.48 -12.98 -2.96
CA LYS A 196 -2.18 -14.23 -3.22
C LYS A 196 -3.59 -14.09 -2.63
N PRO A 197 -4.60 -13.79 -3.45
CA PRO A 197 -5.96 -13.68 -2.96
C PRO A 197 -6.51 -15.05 -2.54
N ALA A 198 -7.65 -15.05 -1.84
CA ALA A 198 -8.35 -16.29 -1.47
C ALA A 198 -8.79 -17.13 -2.68
N LEU A 199 -9.00 -16.48 -3.83
CA LEU A 199 -9.32 -17.13 -5.09
C LEU A 199 -8.03 -17.61 -5.78
N ARG A 200 -7.98 -18.90 -6.11
CA ARG A 200 -6.84 -19.51 -6.81
C ARG A 200 -6.72 -18.98 -8.25
N GLY A 201 -5.50 -18.95 -8.77
CA GLY A 201 -5.21 -18.55 -10.15
C GLY A 201 -5.03 -17.04 -10.37
N LEU A 202 -5.08 -16.23 -9.32
CA LEU A 202 -5.01 -14.77 -9.35
C LEU A 202 -3.86 -14.17 -8.52
N ALA A 203 -2.89 -14.97 -8.08
CA ALA A 203 -1.73 -14.44 -7.39
C ALA A 203 -0.86 -13.61 -8.33
N THR A 204 -0.41 -12.44 -7.86
CA THR A 204 0.37 -11.46 -8.62
C THR A 204 1.55 -10.95 -7.81
N SER A 205 2.58 -10.51 -8.53
CA SER A 205 3.71 -9.76 -7.97
C SER A 205 3.93 -8.53 -8.82
N ILE A 206 3.99 -7.36 -8.19
CA ILE A 206 4.28 -6.08 -8.82
C ILE A 206 5.51 -5.49 -8.15
N GLN A 207 6.41 -4.96 -8.95
CA GLN A 207 7.52 -4.12 -8.50
C GLN A 207 7.58 -2.90 -9.40
N THR A 208 7.56 -1.72 -8.83
CA THR A 208 7.75 -0.49 -9.60
C THR A 208 8.56 0.52 -8.84
N THR A 209 9.48 1.18 -9.54
CA THR A 209 10.24 2.31 -9.02
C THR A 209 10.08 3.47 -9.97
N GLN A 210 9.65 4.62 -9.45
CA GLN A 210 9.61 5.87 -10.18
C GLN A 210 10.61 6.84 -9.56
N THR A 211 11.39 7.47 -10.42
CA THR A 211 12.25 8.61 -10.09
C THR A 211 11.76 9.81 -10.87
N ALA A 212 11.64 10.95 -10.21
CA ALA A 212 11.25 12.19 -10.87
C ALA A 212 12.09 13.35 -10.35
N THR A 213 12.53 14.20 -11.27
CA THR A 213 13.21 15.45 -10.95
C THR A 213 12.45 16.58 -11.65
N GLY A 214 12.19 17.64 -10.90
CA GLY A 214 11.52 18.84 -11.38
C GLY A 214 12.29 20.10 -10.97
N THR A 215 12.37 21.06 -11.88
CA THR A 215 12.82 22.42 -11.58
C THR A 215 11.77 23.44 -11.98
N LEU A 216 11.69 24.51 -11.22
CA LEU A 216 11.04 25.76 -11.62
C LEU A 216 12.10 26.84 -11.57
N GLU A 217 12.31 27.52 -12.68
CA GLU A 217 13.21 28.66 -12.77
C GLU A 217 12.43 29.96 -12.63
N LEU A 218 12.98 30.90 -11.87
CA LEU A 218 12.40 32.21 -11.64
C LEU A 218 13.28 33.29 -12.29
N ALA A 219 12.68 34.17 -13.09
CA ALA A 219 13.36 35.36 -13.60
C ALA A 219 13.51 36.47 -12.54
N ASP A 220 12.60 36.49 -11.58
CA ASP A 220 12.56 37.39 -10.41
C ASP A 220 11.74 36.70 -9.30
N GLN A 221 11.66 37.29 -8.10
CA GLN A 221 11.04 36.65 -6.92
C GLN A 221 9.60 36.16 -7.14
N ASN A 222 8.88 36.66 -8.15
CA ASN A 222 7.47 36.32 -8.38
C ASN A 222 7.14 35.83 -9.80
N ARG A 223 8.13 35.69 -10.69
CA ARG A 223 7.88 35.35 -12.10
C ARG A 223 8.66 34.12 -12.56
N ALA A 224 7.93 33.09 -12.95
CA ALA A 224 8.51 31.92 -13.60
C ALA A 224 9.10 32.28 -14.97
N SER A 225 10.32 31.82 -15.22
CA SER A 225 11.01 31.93 -16.52
C SER A 225 11.02 30.62 -17.30
N GLY A 226 10.94 29.49 -16.59
CA GLY A 226 11.05 28.17 -17.18
C GLY A 226 10.98 27.07 -16.13
N GLY A 227 11.28 25.85 -16.56
CA GLY A 227 11.31 24.69 -15.70
C GLY A 227 11.48 23.43 -16.52
N LEU A 228 11.97 22.38 -15.87
CA LEU A 228 12.16 21.07 -16.49
C LEU A 228 11.52 20.01 -15.61
N GLY A 229 10.88 19.03 -16.24
CA GLY A 229 10.39 17.84 -15.59
C GLY A 229 10.95 16.61 -16.28
N GLN A 230 11.47 15.67 -15.52
CA GLN A 230 11.90 14.36 -16.01
C GLN A 230 11.37 13.29 -15.08
N THR A 231 10.78 12.25 -15.65
CA THR A 231 10.28 11.10 -14.91
C THR A 231 10.84 9.83 -15.55
N GLY A 232 11.42 8.95 -14.74
CA GLY A 232 11.80 7.59 -15.10
C GLY A 232 10.98 6.60 -14.29
N GLN A 233 10.54 5.51 -14.92
CA GLN A 233 9.79 4.46 -14.27
C GLN A 233 10.20 3.09 -14.78
N VAL A 234 10.56 2.23 -13.83
CA VAL A 234 10.78 0.80 -14.06
C VAL A 234 9.60 0.05 -13.44
N PHE A 235 9.00 -0.84 -14.20
CA PHE A 235 7.85 -1.64 -13.80
C PHE A 235 8.06 -3.11 -14.14
N PHE A 236 7.71 -4.00 -13.23
CA PHE A 236 7.68 -5.44 -13.40
C PHE A 236 6.39 -6.01 -12.83
N TYR A 237 5.79 -6.93 -13.57
CA TYR A 237 4.62 -7.70 -13.19
C TYR A 237 4.85 -9.17 -13.52
N THR A 238 4.40 -10.05 -12.64
CA THR A 238 4.24 -11.48 -12.90
C THR A 238 2.98 -12.01 -12.25
N ASP A 239 2.35 -13.03 -12.82
CA ASP A 239 1.26 -13.78 -12.17
C ASP A 239 1.54 -15.28 -12.08
N GLU A 240 0.75 -15.98 -11.26
CA GLU A 240 0.89 -17.43 -11.07
C GLU A 240 0.52 -18.27 -12.30
N ARG A 241 -0.09 -17.66 -13.32
CA ARG A 241 -0.33 -18.33 -14.61
C ARG A 241 0.93 -18.32 -15.48
N GLY A 242 1.95 -17.55 -15.11
CA GLY A 242 3.21 -17.44 -15.85
C GLY A 242 3.22 -16.29 -16.85
N SER A 243 2.24 -15.37 -16.79
CA SER A 243 2.31 -14.14 -17.56
C SER A 243 3.28 -13.17 -16.88
N SER A 244 3.99 -12.38 -17.69
CA SER A 244 4.91 -11.36 -17.23
C SER A 244 4.84 -10.11 -18.10
N PHE A 245 5.11 -8.96 -17.50
CA PHE A 245 5.26 -7.70 -18.23
C PHE A 245 6.30 -6.83 -17.51
N SER A 246 7.15 -6.17 -18.28
CA SER A 246 8.04 -5.15 -17.76
C SER A 246 8.16 -3.97 -18.73
N ARG A 247 8.37 -2.79 -18.16
CA ARG A 247 8.65 -1.57 -18.91
C ARG A 247 9.64 -0.70 -18.16
N ASP A 248 10.65 -0.22 -18.86
CA ASP A 248 11.61 0.77 -18.40
C ASP A 248 11.48 2.00 -19.31
N LEU A 249 10.90 3.06 -18.75
CA LEU A 249 10.46 4.24 -19.48
C LEU A 249 11.04 5.49 -18.84
N MET A 250 11.62 6.40 -19.63
CA MET A 250 12.08 7.70 -19.18
C MET A 250 11.64 8.78 -20.15
N ILE A 251 10.98 9.82 -19.63
CA ILE A 251 10.47 10.95 -20.43
C ILE A 251 10.92 12.26 -19.78
N LYS A 252 11.30 13.21 -20.63
CA LYS A 252 11.73 14.57 -20.27
C LYS A 252 10.83 15.61 -20.95
N ASN A 253 10.62 16.73 -20.28
CA ASN A 253 9.91 17.91 -20.78
C ASN A 253 8.55 17.60 -21.44
N VAL A 254 7.79 16.70 -20.83
CA VAL A 254 6.45 16.24 -21.26
C VAL A 254 6.45 15.35 -22.53
N THR A 255 7.28 15.64 -23.53
CA THR A 255 7.19 15.01 -24.87
C THR A 255 8.41 14.20 -25.30
N GLU A 256 9.58 14.42 -24.69
CA GLU A 256 10.83 13.79 -25.12
C GLU A 256 11.00 12.42 -24.46
N ILE A 257 10.81 11.34 -25.21
CA ILE A 257 11.07 9.97 -24.74
C ILE A 257 12.57 9.70 -24.82
N LEU A 258 13.23 9.55 -23.67
CA LEU A 258 14.65 9.23 -23.56
C LEU A 258 14.92 7.73 -23.58
N LYS A 259 13.97 6.93 -23.09
CA LYS A 259 14.05 5.46 -23.04
C LYS A 259 12.64 4.88 -23.01
N ASP A 260 12.39 3.81 -23.76
CA ASP A 260 11.18 2.98 -23.63
C ASP A 260 11.54 1.55 -24.04
N VAL A 261 11.77 0.68 -23.05
CA VAL A 261 12.10 -0.73 -23.26
C VAL A 261 11.00 -1.56 -22.63
N GLN A 262 10.35 -2.39 -23.42
CA GLN A 262 9.28 -3.28 -22.98
C GLN A 262 9.69 -4.74 -23.18
N SER A 263 9.29 -5.60 -22.25
CA SER A 263 9.43 -7.05 -22.39
C SER A 263 8.33 -7.78 -21.61
N GLY A 264 8.17 -9.08 -21.84
CA GLY A 264 7.17 -9.87 -21.15
C GLY A 264 6.81 -11.14 -21.90
N SER A 265 5.87 -11.88 -21.32
CA SER A 265 5.35 -13.13 -21.86
C SER A 265 3.87 -13.26 -21.50
N LEU A 266 3.09 -13.88 -22.38
CA LEU A 266 1.78 -14.39 -22.02
C LEU A 266 1.92 -15.85 -21.60
N SER A 267 1.18 -16.27 -20.58
CA SER A 267 1.06 -17.68 -20.23
C SER A 267 0.49 -18.48 -21.42
N ILE A 268 1.06 -19.65 -21.72
CA ILE A 268 0.48 -20.57 -22.69
C ILE A 268 -0.83 -21.11 -22.10
N SER A 269 -1.93 -21.00 -22.85
CA SER A 269 -3.21 -21.59 -22.49
C SER A 269 -3.08 -23.10 -22.41
N VAL A 270 -2.96 -23.68 -21.21
CA VAL A 270 -3.08 -25.13 -21.02
C VAL A 270 -4.57 -25.49 -21.00
N PHE A 271 -5.24 -25.36 -22.14
CA PHE A 271 -6.40 -26.20 -22.42
C PHE A 271 -5.85 -27.52 -22.95
N GLN A 272 -5.41 -28.40 -22.05
CA GLN A 272 -5.28 -29.80 -22.41
C GLN A 272 -6.69 -30.33 -22.67
N ASN A 273 -6.95 -30.68 -23.93
CA ASN A 273 -8.05 -31.57 -24.31
C ASN A 273 -8.00 -32.80 -23.41
N SER A 274 -8.92 -32.89 -22.45
CA SER A 274 -9.32 -34.16 -21.89
C SER A 274 -10.22 -34.83 -22.93
N SER A 275 -9.62 -35.79 -23.64
CA SER A 275 -10.28 -36.79 -24.48
C SER A 275 -11.38 -37.54 -23.74
#